data_AF-A0A178T6X4-F1
#
_entry.id   AF-A0A178T6X4-F1
#
_cell.length_a   1.000
_cell.length_b   1.000
_cell.length_c   1.000
_cell.angle_alpha   90.00
_cell.angle_beta   90.00
_cell.angle_gamma   90.00
#
_symmetry.space_group_name_H-M   'P 1'
#
loop_
_entity.id
_entity.type
_entity.pdbx_description
1 polymer ?
#
loop_
_entity_poly.entity_id
_entity_poly.type
_entity_poly.pdbx_seq_one_letter_code
_entity_poly.pdbx_strand_id
1 'polypeptide(L)'
;MKVFANERGLTLIELLVGLAITSIIAASAYGVFTAGTKAYKRIGIENQLRSEADILMTTIFNELYALAPDGLKKDESNDYTLTFVNRMKKEIDTSTGLVEEKEKADQTLQIMIDKKNETLLINGKQVTPSNLRIVPEQSEFQYKCMREHQNICKSGVVTIRLSVQDEDHRDPNDPLYIEPFTLETKFGF
;
A
#
# COMPACT_ATOMS: atom_id res chain seq x y z
N MET A 1 -6.74 46.40 49.61
CA MET A 1 -7.30 45.61 48.50
C MET A 1 -8.70 46.14 48.23
N LYS A 2 -8.85 47.08 47.26
CA LYS A 2 -10.15 47.69 46.95
C LYS A 2 -10.88 46.78 45.97
N VAL A 3 -11.88 46.06 46.46
CA VAL A 3 -12.85 45.37 45.60
C VAL A 3 -13.81 46.43 45.10
N PHE A 4 -13.77 46.73 43.81
CA PHE A 4 -14.79 47.56 43.17
C PHE A 4 -16.07 46.72 43.02
N ALA A 5 -16.90 46.70 44.06
CA ALA A 5 -18.29 46.24 43.92
C ALA A 5 -19.07 47.36 43.21
N ASN A 6 -19.08 47.32 41.89
CA ASN A 6 -19.88 48.20 41.05
C ASN A 6 -21.23 47.51 40.81
N GLU A 7 -22.27 47.94 41.53
CA GLU A 7 -23.66 47.42 41.45
C GLU A 7 -24.41 47.89 40.18
N ARG A 8 -23.70 48.45 39.18
CA ARG A 8 -24.28 48.84 37.89
C ARG A 8 -24.35 47.59 37.02
N GLY A 9 -25.57 47.07 36.82
CA GLY A 9 -25.81 45.95 35.90
C GLY A 9 -25.31 46.24 34.47
N LEU A 10 -25.14 45.17 33.68
CA LEU A 10 -24.73 45.26 32.28
C LEU A 10 -25.75 46.08 31.47
N THR A 11 -25.25 47.02 30.68
CA THR A 11 -26.11 47.70 29.71
C THR A 11 -26.43 46.75 28.54
N LEU A 12 -27.64 46.87 27.98
CA LEU A 12 -28.05 46.04 26.83
C LEU A 12 -27.05 46.14 25.67
N ILE A 13 -26.53 47.34 25.42
CA ILE A 13 -25.57 47.61 24.35
C ILE A 13 -24.23 46.91 24.59
N GLU A 14 -23.72 46.90 25.82
CA GLU A 14 -22.45 46.26 26.18
C GLU A 14 -22.54 44.73 26.02
N LEU A 15 -23.69 44.14 26.40
CA LEU A 15 -23.94 42.72 26.21
C LEU A 15 -24.04 42.35 24.72
N LEU A 16 -24.73 43.15 23.91
CA LEU A 16 -24.85 42.92 22.47
C LEU A 16 -23.51 43.04 21.75
N VAL A 17 -22.69 44.05 22.09
CA VAL A 17 -21.35 44.22 21.52
C VAL A 17 -20.44 43.05 21.94
N GLY A 18 -20.48 42.63 23.20
CA GLY A 18 -19.73 41.47 23.68
C GLY A 18 -20.12 40.18 22.95
N LEU A 19 -21.41 39.92 22.75
CA LEU A 19 -21.90 38.77 21.99
C LEU A 19 -21.49 38.84 20.51
N ALA A 20 -21.55 40.03 19.89
CA ALA A 20 -21.16 40.20 18.50
C ALA A 20 -19.67 39.92 18.28
N ILE A 21 -18.80 40.44 19.16
CA ILE A 21 -17.35 40.17 19.05
C ILE A 21 -17.06 38.69 19.31
N THR A 22 -17.69 38.11 20.34
CA THR A 22 -17.48 36.71 20.69
C THR A 22 -17.96 35.77 19.59
N SER A 23 -19.08 36.07 18.92
CA SER A 23 -19.58 35.23 17.83
C SER A 23 -18.66 35.24 16.60
N ILE A 24 -18.08 36.39 16.26
CA ILE A 24 -17.09 36.50 15.18
C ILE A 24 -15.86 35.64 15.50
N ILE A 25 -15.33 35.76 16.73
CA ILE A 25 -14.18 34.98 17.17
C ILE A 25 -14.51 33.48 17.16
N ALA A 26 -15.65 33.09 17.75
CA ALA A 26 -16.09 31.70 17.81
C ALA A 26 -16.28 31.07 16.42
N ALA A 27 -16.90 31.79 15.48
CA ALA A 27 -17.09 31.33 14.11
C ALA A 27 -15.73 31.08 13.42
N SER A 28 -14.78 32.00 13.56
CA SER A 28 -13.44 31.83 12.99
C SER A 28 -12.68 30.66 13.61
N ALA A 29 -12.72 30.52 14.94
CA ALA A 29 -12.09 29.42 15.66
C ALA A 29 -12.68 28.06 15.27
N TYR A 30 -14.00 27.97 15.13
CA TYR A 30 -14.68 26.76 14.69
C TYR A 30 -14.31 26.37 13.26
N GLY A 31 -14.18 27.34 12.35
CA GLY A 31 -13.73 27.10 10.99
C GLY A 31 -12.33 26.49 10.94
N VAL A 32 -11.37 27.07 11.66
CA VAL A 32 -10.00 26.54 11.75
C VAL A 32 -9.98 25.17 12.41
N PHE A 33 -10.71 24.97 13.51
CA PHE A 33 -10.75 23.70 14.22
C PHE A 33 -11.32 22.57 13.36
N THR A 34 -12.41 22.82 12.62
CA THR A 34 -13.00 21.82 11.73
C THR A 34 -12.11 21.52 10.52
N ALA A 35 -11.45 22.52 9.95
CA ALA A 35 -10.47 22.31 8.88
C ALA A 35 -9.27 21.48 9.37
N GLY A 36 -8.71 21.84 10.54
CA GLY A 36 -7.57 21.13 11.13
C GLY A 36 -7.88 19.68 11.49
N THR A 37 -9.07 19.41 12.06
CA THR A 37 -9.48 18.03 12.39
C THR A 37 -9.69 17.16 11.16
N LYS A 38 -10.25 17.71 10.07
CA LYS A 38 -10.36 16.99 8.79
C LYS A 38 -9.00 16.68 8.19
N ALA A 39 -8.11 17.67 8.15
CA ALA A 39 -6.74 17.48 7.64
C ALA A 39 -5.99 16.41 8.44
N TYR A 40 -6.08 16.45 9.77
CA TYR A 40 -5.46 15.46 10.64
C TYR A 40 -5.96 14.04 10.37
N LYS A 41 -7.28 13.85 10.24
CA LYS A 41 -7.87 12.53 9.91
C LYS A 41 -7.41 12.03 8.55
N ARG A 42 -7.45 12.88 7.53
CA ARG A 42 -7.00 12.55 6.18
C ARG A 42 -5.55 12.06 6.17
N ILE A 43 -4.65 12.81 6.80
CA ILE A 43 -3.23 12.44 6.92
C ILE A 43 -3.08 11.10 7.66
N GLY A 44 -3.90 10.85 8.69
CA GLY A 44 -3.93 9.58 9.40
C GLY A 44 -4.26 8.39 8.49
N ILE A 45 -5.33 8.53 7.69
CA ILE A 45 -5.76 7.50 6.73
C ILE A 45 -4.70 7.29 5.64
N GLU A 46 -4.13 8.37 5.07
CA GLU A 46 -3.06 8.27 4.07
C GLU A 46 -1.82 7.53 4.60
N ASN A 47 -1.41 7.82 5.84
CA ASN A 47 -0.28 7.12 6.46
C ASN A 47 -0.60 5.65 6.74
N GLN A 48 -1.82 5.34 7.19
CA GLN A 48 -2.25 3.96 7.39
C GLN A 48 -2.25 3.20 6.05
N LEU A 49 -2.81 3.79 4.99
CA LEU A 49 -2.84 3.20 3.65
C LEU A 49 -1.42 2.94 3.12
N ARG A 50 -0.49 3.90 3.32
CA ARG A 50 0.93 3.70 2.99
C ARG A 50 1.55 2.54 3.75
N SER A 51 1.33 2.46 5.06
CA SER A 51 1.84 1.37 5.89
C SER A 51 1.31 0.01 5.44
N GLU A 52 0.01 -0.09 5.14
CA GLU A 52 -0.59 -1.34 4.64
C GLU A 52 -0.04 -1.76 3.29
N ALA A 53 0.21 -0.80 2.39
CA ALA A 53 0.80 -1.05 1.10
C ALA A 53 2.28 -1.52 1.21
N ASP A 54 3.04 -0.95 2.15
CA ASP A 54 4.40 -1.40 2.46
C ASP A 54 4.41 -2.82 3.06
N ILE A 55 3.43 -3.14 3.92
CA ILE A 55 3.23 -4.51 4.46
C ILE A 55 2.91 -5.49 3.32
N LEU A 56 2.06 -5.09 2.36
CA LEU A 56 1.73 -5.90 1.19
C LEU A 56 2.98 -6.22 0.36
N MET A 57 3.82 -5.20 0.09
CA MET A 57 5.07 -5.37 -0.64
C MET A 57 6.06 -6.26 0.14
N THR A 58 6.16 -6.06 1.45
CA THR A 58 7.00 -6.89 2.32
C THR A 58 6.55 -8.35 2.31
N THR A 59 5.23 -8.58 2.29
CA THR A 59 4.65 -9.94 2.20
C THR A 59 5.03 -10.61 0.88
N ILE A 60 4.96 -9.88 -0.25
CA ILE A 60 5.43 -10.36 -1.55
C ILE A 60 6.91 -10.77 -1.48
N PHE A 61 7.77 -9.91 -0.92
CA PHE A 61 9.20 -10.20 -0.83
C PHE A 61 9.53 -11.34 0.11
N ASN A 62 8.82 -11.48 1.23
CA ASN A 62 9.01 -12.59 2.15
C ASN A 62 8.71 -13.93 1.48
N GLU A 63 7.62 -14.02 0.72
CA GLU A 63 7.27 -15.22 -0.03
C GLU A 63 8.28 -15.51 -1.15
N LEU A 64 8.75 -14.47 -1.85
CA LEU A 64 9.80 -14.60 -2.86
C LEU A 64 11.12 -15.11 -2.27
N TYR A 65 11.56 -14.56 -1.13
CA TYR A 65 12.78 -14.99 -0.46
C TYR A 65 12.64 -16.39 0.15
N ALA A 66 11.46 -16.75 0.66
CA ALA A 66 11.18 -18.09 1.15
C ALA A 66 11.25 -19.14 0.04
N LEU A 67 10.73 -18.81 -1.16
CA LEU A 67 10.88 -19.67 -2.33
C LEU A 67 12.32 -19.73 -2.84
N ALA A 68 13.05 -18.60 -2.81
CA ALA A 68 14.35 -18.42 -3.45
C ALA A 68 14.33 -18.90 -4.92
N PRO A 69 13.55 -18.25 -5.80
CA PRO A 69 13.33 -18.73 -7.14
C PRO A 69 14.60 -18.76 -7.98
N ASP A 70 14.70 -19.77 -8.85
CA ASP A 70 15.76 -19.87 -9.86
C ASP A 70 15.31 -19.37 -11.23
N GLY A 71 14.06 -18.90 -11.33
CA GLY A 71 13.54 -18.28 -12.53
C GLY A 71 12.06 -17.92 -12.47
N LEU A 72 11.60 -17.34 -13.57
CA LEU A 72 10.22 -16.94 -13.83
C LEU A 72 9.67 -17.69 -15.05
N LYS A 73 8.48 -18.29 -14.94
CA LYS A 73 7.78 -18.93 -16.06
C LYS A 73 7.12 -17.90 -16.96
N LYS A 74 7.49 -17.86 -18.24
CA LYS A 74 6.99 -16.82 -19.17
C LYS A 74 5.58 -17.09 -19.70
N ASP A 75 5.21 -18.35 -19.86
CA ASP A 75 3.86 -18.77 -20.30
C ASP A 75 2.78 -18.47 -19.27
N GLU A 76 3.16 -18.48 -17.99
CA GLU A 76 2.26 -18.21 -16.86
C GLU A 76 2.41 -16.79 -16.30
N SER A 77 3.27 -15.94 -16.89
CA SER A 77 3.49 -14.57 -16.45
C SER A 77 3.05 -13.53 -17.49
N ASN A 78 2.30 -12.53 -17.03
CA ASN A 78 1.76 -11.43 -17.82
C ASN A 78 1.64 -10.16 -16.95
N ASP A 79 0.92 -9.15 -17.45
CA ASP A 79 0.78 -7.84 -16.79
C ASP A 79 0.07 -7.89 -15.42
N TYR A 80 -0.60 -9.00 -15.07
CA TYR A 80 -1.35 -9.16 -13.83
C TYR A 80 -0.94 -10.41 -13.04
N THR A 81 -0.13 -11.29 -13.60
CA THR A 81 0.31 -12.53 -12.96
C THR A 81 1.81 -12.70 -13.13
N LEU A 82 2.51 -13.01 -12.04
CA LEU A 82 3.90 -13.46 -12.07
C LEU A 82 3.97 -14.85 -11.46
N THR A 83 4.58 -15.79 -12.18
CA THR A 83 4.82 -17.14 -11.66
C THR A 83 6.31 -17.44 -11.57
N PHE A 84 6.81 -17.49 -10.35
CA PHE A 84 8.17 -17.85 -10.02
C PHE A 84 8.31 -19.35 -9.79
N VAL A 85 9.48 -19.89 -10.11
CA VAL A 85 9.81 -21.31 -9.94
C VAL A 85 11.12 -21.51 -9.21
N ASN A 86 11.20 -22.57 -8.44
CA ASN A 86 12.44 -23.11 -7.91
C ASN A 86 12.50 -24.62 -8.19
N ARG A 87 13.36 -25.01 -9.14
CA ARG A 87 13.56 -26.36 -9.64
C ARG A 87 14.95 -26.91 -9.38
N MET A 88 15.92 -26.06 -9.05
CA MET A 88 17.30 -26.47 -8.80
C MET A 88 17.58 -26.50 -7.30
N LYS A 89 18.30 -27.51 -6.85
CA LYS A 89 18.95 -27.55 -5.53
C LYS A 89 20.45 -27.70 -5.71
N LYS A 90 21.22 -27.04 -4.85
CA LYS A 90 22.66 -27.25 -4.76
C LYS A 90 22.92 -28.41 -3.82
N GLU A 91 23.52 -29.47 -4.32
CA GLU A 91 23.93 -30.64 -3.54
C GLU A 91 25.43 -30.86 -3.69
N ILE A 92 26.06 -31.33 -2.61
CA ILE A 92 27.47 -31.75 -2.66
C ILE A 92 27.50 -33.16 -3.22
N ASP A 93 28.19 -33.34 -4.34
CA ASP A 93 28.57 -34.65 -4.82
C ASP A 93 29.62 -35.24 -3.86
N THR A 94 29.25 -36.29 -3.15
CA THR A 94 30.11 -36.96 -2.15
C THR A 94 31.32 -37.65 -2.76
N SER A 95 31.33 -37.88 -4.07
CA SER A 95 32.44 -38.54 -4.78
C SER A 95 33.53 -37.55 -5.20
N THR A 96 33.14 -36.34 -5.61
CA THR A 96 34.07 -35.30 -6.08
C THR A 96 34.32 -34.20 -5.05
N GLY A 97 33.44 -34.07 -4.04
CA GLY A 97 33.42 -32.96 -3.10
C GLY A 97 32.97 -31.64 -3.71
N LEU A 98 32.46 -31.65 -4.95
CA LEU A 98 32.01 -30.46 -5.66
C LEU A 98 30.52 -30.19 -5.42
N VAL A 99 30.11 -28.93 -5.54
CA VAL A 99 28.70 -28.54 -5.50
C VAL A 99 28.12 -28.61 -6.90
N GLU A 100 27.11 -29.44 -7.07
CA GLU A 100 26.36 -29.60 -8.32
C GLU A 100 24.93 -29.07 -8.16
N GLU A 101 24.36 -28.58 -9.26
CA GLU A 101 22.94 -28.27 -9.33
C GLU A 101 22.18 -29.50 -9.81
N LYS A 102 21.25 -29.99 -8.98
CA LYS A 102 20.35 -31.10 -9.31
C LYS A 102 18.91 -30.63 -9.34
N GLU A 103 18.11 -31.26 -10.17
CA GLU A 103 16.67 -31.01 -10.20
C GLU A 103 16.03 -31.48 -8.88
N LYS A 104 15.07 -30.68 -8.39
CA LYS A 104 14.19 -31.00 -7.26
C LYS A 104 12.74 -30.89 -7.70
N ALA A 105 11.82 -31.29 -6.83
CA ALA A 105 10.40 -31.10 -7.04
C ALA A 105 10.08 -29.62 -7.29
N ASP A 106 9.32 -29.36 -8.35
CA ASP A 106 8.87 -28.04 -8.76
C ASP A 106 8.15 -27.33 -7.61
N GLN A 107 8.74 -26.26 -7.12
CA GLN A 107 8.08 -25.31 -6.22
C GLN A 107 7.73 -24.06 -7.02
N THR A 108 6.47 -23.61 -6.92
CA THR A 108 5.97 -22.41 -7.60
C THR A 108 5.49 -21.39 -6.59
N LEU A 109 5.64 -20.11 -6.94
CA LEU A 109 5.00 -18.99 -6.27
C LEU A 109 4.31 -18.15 -7.33
N GLN A 110 2.99 -18.04 -7.24
CA GLN A 110 2.19 -17.20 -8.11
C GLN A 110 1.73 -15.96 -7.35
N ILE A 111 1.96 -14.79 -7.94
CA ILE A 111 1.46 -13.50 -7.47
C ILE A 111 0.50 -12.99 -8.54
N MET A 112 -0.74 -12.67 -8.17
CA MET A 112 -1.77 -12.28 -9.12
C MET A 112 -2.58 -11.07 -8.63
N ILE A 113 -2.82 -10.11 -9.52
CA ILE A 113 -3.78 -9.02 -9.34
C ILE A 113 -5.15 -9.54 -9.78
N ASP A 114 -6.07 -9.71 -8.82
CA ASP A 114 -7.46 -10.04 -9.11
C ASP A 114 -8.23 -8.77 -9.49
N LYS A 115 -8.42 -8.58 -10.79
CA LYS A 115 -9.15 -7.44 -11.33
C LYS A 115 -10.61 -7.38 -10.91
N LYS A 116 -11.24 -8.51 -10.58
CA LYS A 116 -12.67 -8.55 -10.23
C LYS A 116 -12.89 -8.15 -8.79
N ASN A 117 -12.03 -8.64 -7.92
CA ASN A 117 -12.12 -8.39 -6.48
C ASN A 117 -11.24 -7.22 -6.02
N GLU A 118 -10.52 -6.56 -6.93
CA GLU A 118 -9.62 -5.43 -6.61
C GLU A 118 -8.58 -5.79 -5.54
N THR A 119 -8.07 -7.03 -5.56
CA THR A 119 -7.18 -7.59 -4.53
C THR A 119 -5.93 -8.21 -5.14
N LEU A 120 -4.94 -8.48 -4.29
CA LEU A 120 -3.73 -9.22 -4.59
C LEU A 120 -3.84 -10.62 -3.98
N LEU A 121 -3.58 -11.63 -4.80
CA LEU A 121 -3.52 -13.02 -4.38
C LEU A 121 -2.08 -13.54 -4.48
N ILE A 122 -1.66 -14.28 -3.46
CA ILE A 122 -0.42 -15.06 -3.48
C ILE A 122 -0.79 -16.53 -3.33
N ASN A 123 -0.41 -17.36 -4.31
CA ASN A 123 -0.81 -18.78 -4.41
C ASN A 123 -2.33 -18.98 -4.26
N GLY A 124 -3.13 -18.07 -4.82
CA GLY A 124 -4.59 -18.07 -4.74
C GLY A 124 -5.18 -17.57 -3.42
N LYS A 125 -4.36 -17.24 -2.41
CA LYS A 125 -4.82 -16.66 -1.14
C LYS A 125 -4.75 -15.14 -1.19
N GLN A 126 -5.85 -14.48 -0.81
CA GLN A 126 -5.87 -13.02 -0.68
C GLN A 126 -4.92 -12.57 0.43
N VAL A 127 -4.08 -11.58 0.09
CA VAL A 127 -3.14 -10.93 1.03
C VAL A 127 -3.45 -9.45 1.24
N THR A 128 -4.35 -8.87 0.43
CA THR A 128 -4.82 -7.50 0.60
C THR A 128 -5.66 -7.34 1.88
N PRO A 129 -5.35 -6.37 2.75
CA PRO A 129 -6.13 -6.10 3.95
C PRO A 129 -7.48 -5.44 3.61
N SER A 130 -8.44 -5.45 4.54
CA SER A 130 -9.84 -5.06 4.26
C SER A 130 -10.05 -3.57 3.98
N ASN A 131 -9.16 -2.70 4.45
CA ASN A 131 -9.22 -1.25 4.28
C ASN A 131 -8.43 -0.76 3.04
N LEU A 132 -7.78 -1.66 2.32
CA LEU A 132 -6.98 -1.36 1.14
C LEU A 132 -7.55 -2.11 -0.05
N ARG A 133 -7.56 -1.46 -1.21
CA ARG A 133 -7.86 -2.11 -2.49
C ARG A 133 -6.79 -1.80 -3.51
N ILE A 134 -6.61 -2.70 -4.47
CA ILE A 134 -5.75 -2.52 -5.63
C ILE A 134 -6.58 -1.82 -6.72
N VAL A 135 -6.03 -0.77 -7.33
CA VAL A 135 -6.60 -0.13 -8.52
C VAL A 135 -6.02 -0.84 -9.75
N PRO A 136 -6.74 -1.79 -10.39
CA PRO A 136 -6.12 -2.71 -11.34
C PRO A 136 -5.70 -2.03 -12.65
N GLU A 137 -6.43 -0.99 -13.06
CA GLU A 137 -6.12 -0.23 -14.29
C GLU A 137 -4.85 0.63 -14.18
N GLN A 138 -4.30 0.77 -12.97
CA GLN A 138 -3.05 1.49 -12.69
C GLN A 138 -1.97 0.60 -12.08
N SER A 139 -2.24 -0.71 -12.00
CA SER A 139 -1.36 -1.71 -11.42
C SER A 139 -0.95 -2.71 -12.49
N GLU A 140 0.34 -3.02 -12.56
CA GLU A 140 0.89 -3.94 -13.55
C GLU A 140 2.16 -4.61 -13.04
N PHE A 141 2.40 -5.80 -13.56
CA PHE A 141 3.66 -6.50 -13.44
C PHE A 141 4.38 -6.48 -14.78
N GLN A 142 5.65 -6.14 -14.77
CA GLN A 142 6.49 -6.18 -15.95
C GLN A 142 7.76 -6.95 -15.63
N TYR A 143 8.32 -7.64 -16.62
CA TYR A 143 9.62 -8.27 -16.45
C TYR A 143 10.46 -8.13 -17.72
N LYS A 144 11.76 -7.95 -17.53
CA LYS A 144 12.77 -7.96 -18.59
C LYS A 144 13.68 -9.14 -18.38
N CYS A 145 13.58 -10.13 -19.28
CA CYS A 145 14.43 -11.31 -19.23
C CYS A 145 15.81 -11.03 -19.83
N MET A 146 16.86 -11.49 -19.14
CA MET A 146 18.25 -11.42 -19.62
C MET A 146 18.79 -12.79 -20.06
N ARG A 147 18.47 -13.84 -19.31
CA ARG A 147 18.84 -15.23 -19.66
C ARG A 147 17.60 -16.10 -19.64
N GLU A 148 17.42 -16.85 -20.71
CA GLU A 148 16.26 -17.72 -20.89
C GLU A 148 16.72 -19.15 -21.17
N HIS A 149 16.03 -20.12 -20.58
CA HIS A 149 16.22 -21.53 -20.86
C HIS A 149 14.87 -22.24 -20.78
N GLN A 150 14.46 -22.90 -21.86
CA GLN A 150 13.22 -23.71 -21.91
C GLN A 150 12.00 -23.00 -21.32
N ASN A 151 11.70 -21.77 -21.79
CA ASN A 151 10.58 -20.92 -21.36
C ASN A 151 10.64 -20.40 -19.91
N ILE A 152 11.74 -20.68 -19.19
CA ILE A 152 12.03 -20.08 -17.90
C ILE A 152 13.01 -18.93 -18.12
N CYS A 153 12.63 -17.75 -17.67
CA CYS A 153 13.58 -16.68 -17.51
C CYS A 153 14.44 -16.98 -16.27
N LYS A 154 15.71 -17.31 -16.45
CA LYS A 154 16.64 -17.67 -15.37
C LYS A 154 17.27 -16.47 -14.67
N SER A 155 17.35 -15.34 -15.37
CA SER A 155 17.74 -14.09 -14.74
C SER A 155 17.11 -12.90 -15.44
N GLY A 156 16.74 -11.87 -14.68
CA GLY A 156 16.04 -10.71 -15.21
C GLY A 156 15.78 -9.63 -14.18
N VAL A 157 15.01 -8.64 -14.58
CA VAL A 157 14.49 -7.60 -13.68
C VAL A 157 12.98 -7.66 -13.71
N VAL A 158 12.36 -7.77 -12.54
CA VAL A 158 10.91 -7.61 -12.37
C VAL A 158 10.63 -6.19 -11.90
N THR A 159 9.61 -5.59 -12.48
CA THR A 159 9.00 -4.33 -12.03
C THR A 159 7.59 -4.64 -11.55
N ILE A 160 7.33 -4.36 -10.28
CA ILE A 160 6.02 -4.47 -9.66
C ILE A 160 5.50 -3.04 -9.49
N ARG A 161 4.41 -2.70 -10.18
CA ARG A 161 3.71 -1.43 -10.02
C ARG A 161 2.33 -1.71 -9.42
N LEU A 162 2.09 -1.27 -8.20
CA LEU A 162 0.81 -1.44 -7.50
C LEU A 162 0.25 -0.08 -7.15
N SER A 163 -0.90 0.26 -7.72
CA SER A 163 -1.70 1.40 -7.30
C SER A 163 -2.73 0.94 -6.28
N VAL A 164 -2.78 1.60 -5.14
CA VAL A 164 -3.66 1.24 -4.02
C VAL A 164 -4.54 2.42 -3.64
N GLN A 165 -5.72 2.12 -3.11
CA GLN A 165 -6.65 3.12 -2.61
C GLN A 165 -7.31 2.63 -1.32
N ASP A 166 -7.69 3.57 -0.47
CA ASP A 166 -8.52 3.29 0.70
C ASP A 166 -9.92 2.82 0.28
N GLU A 167 -10.45 1.79 0.93
CA GLU A 167 -11.76 1.20 0.58
C GLU A 167 -12.93 2.12 0.96
N ASP A 168 -12.82 2.79 2.11
CA ASP A 168 -13.90 3.59 2.69
C ASP A 168 -13.92 5.02 2.11
N HIS A 169 -12.74 5.57 1.76
CA HIS A 169 -12.56 6.96 1.36
C HIS A 169 -12.20 7.15 -0.12
N ARG A 170 -12.87 6.40 -1.00
CA ARG A 170 -12.60 6.37 -2.44
C ARG A 170 -13.41 7.33 -3.31
N ASP A 171 -14.51 7.88 -2.79
CA ASP A 171 -15.38 8.79 -3.53
C ASP A 171 -14.78 10.20 -3.50
N PRO A 172 -14.54 10.86 -4.65
CA PRO A 172 -14.09 12.25 -4.70
C PRO A 172 -15.00 13.25 -3.96
N ASN A 173 -16.26 12.89 -3.70
CA ASN A 173 -17.19 13.69 -2.92
C ASN A 173 -17.10 13.47 -1.40
N ASP A 174 -16.32 12.49 -0.95
CA ASP A 174 -16.07 12.24 0.48
C ASP A 174 -15.23 13.40 1.06
N PRO A 175 -15.66 14.04 2.17
CA PRO A 175 -14.85 15.01 2.89
C PRO A 175 -13.44 14.54 3.31
N LEU A 176 -13.23 13.22 3.37
CA LEU A 176 -11.97 12.55 3.70
C LEU A 176 -11.39 11.77 2.52
N TYR A 177 -11.81 12.07 1.29
CA TYR A 177 -11.32 11.42 0.07
C TYR A 177 -9.79 11.28 0.04
N ILE A 178 -9.34 10.05 -0.24
CA ILE A 178 -7.94 9.69 -0.43
C ILE A 178 -7.70 9.34 -1.90
N GLU A 179 -6.78 10.08 -2.52
CA GLU A 179 -6.31 9.78 -3.86
C GLU A 179 -5.55 8.45 -3.88
N PRO A 180 -5.72 7.62 -4.92
CA PRO A 180 -4.88 6.46 -5.11
C PRO A 180 -3.41 6.86 -5.18
N PHE A 181 -2.52 6.05 -4.61
CA PHE A 181 -1.09 6.22 -4.81
C PHE A 181 -0.45 4.94 -5.31
N THR A 182 0.66 5.09 -6.04
CA THR A 182 1.35 3.97 -6.69
C THR A 182 2.68 3.69 -6.01
N LEU A 183 2.89 2.42 -5.66
CA LEU A 183 4.18 1.85 -5.32
C LEU A 183 4.80 1.23 -6.56
N GLU A 184 6.05 1.59 -6.86
CA GLU A 184 6.84 0.94 -7.91
C GLU A 184 8.09 0.35 -7.28
N THR A 185 8.29 -0.95 -7.46
CA THR A 185 9.50 -1.64 -7.01
C THR A 185 10.14 -2.42 -8.14
N LYS A 186 11.47 -2.38 -8.22
CA LYS A 186 12.27 -3.08 -9.21
C LYS A 186 13.31 -3.94 -8.52
N PHE A 187 13.39 -5.21 -8.88
CA PHE A 187 14.41 -6.11 -8.34
C PHE A 187 14.91 -7.08 -9.40
N GLY A 188 16.18 -7.46 -9.25
CA GLY A 188 16.80 -8.50 -10.06
C GLY A 188 16.62 -9.86 -9.42
N PHE A 189 16.59 -10.89 -10.25
CA PHE A 189 16.65 -12.29 -9.85
C PHE A 189 17.57 -13.05 -10.81
#